data_AF-A0A4V1VL92-F1
#
_entry.id   AF-A0A4V1VL92-F1
#
_cell.length_a   1.000
_cell.length_b   1.000
_cell.length_c   1.000
_cell.angle_alpha   90.00
_cell.angle_beta   90.00
_cell.angle_gamma   90.00
#
_symmetry.space_group_name_H-M   'P 1'
#
loop_
_entity.id
_entity.type
_entity.pdbx_description
1 polymer ?
#
loop_
_entity_poly.entity_id
_entity_poly.type
_entity_poly.pdbx_seq_one_letter_code
_entity_poly.pdbx_strand_id
1 'polypeptide(L)'
;MQRDRQVWVFNAVHFQGNPKWLFLHVLRHRADIEAWWLADDADQAATVRDLGLPAVAREDADAAAIMQRAGVWVVNQVKEVIPPELRGVVMLNLWHGVGVKNIERSMTEGYLLERIARKYVVNSQAYHDTQLFLVSSPLMESHFAAQVGLE
;
A
#
# COMPACT_ATOMS: atom_id res chain seq x y z
N MET A 1 -5.39 -15.69 13.06
CA MET A 1 -4.62 -14.88 14.02
C MET A 1 -5.16 -13.47 13.98
N GLN A 2 -5.43 -12.84 15.12
CA GLN A 2 -5.88 -11.44 15.14
C GLN A 2 -4.67 -10.54 14.88
N ARG A 3 -4.74 -9.70 13.85
CA ARG A 3 -3.68 -8.74 13.50
C ARG A 3 -3.58 -7.65 14.56
N ASP A 4 -2.38 -7.11 14.74
CA ASP A 4 -2.12 -6.02 15.68
C ASP A 4 -2.28 -4.66 14.98
N ARG A 5 -3.26 -3.87 15.44
CA ARG A 5 -3.56 -2.55 14.87
C ARG A 5 -2.44 -1.53 15.09
N GLN A 6 -1.48 -1.82 15.97
CA GLN A 6 -0.33 -0.98 16.26
C GLN A 6 0.92 -1.38 15.49
N VAL A 7 0.87 -2.42 14.66
CA VAL A 7 1.97 -2.80 13.76
C VAL A 7 1.62 -2.38 12.33
N TRP A 8 2.39 -1.47 11.76
CA TRP A 8 2.14 -0.86 10.45
C TRP A 8 3.30 -1.15 9.51
N VAL A 9 2.99 -1.61 8.30
CA VAL A 9 3.97 -1.77 7.21
C VAL A 9 3.71 -0.76 6.11
N PHE A 10 4.76 -0.13 5.60
CA PHE A 10 4.70 0.91 4.58
C PHE A 10 5.41 0.44 3.32
N ASN A 11 4.80 0.64 2.15
CA ASN A 11 5.40 0.25 0.88
C ASN A 11 5.09 1.27 -0.22
N ALA A 12 6.09 1.53 -1.03
CA ALA A 12 6.00 2.19 -2.32
C ALA A 12 7.13 1.66 -3.19
N VAL A 13 7.05 1.86 -4.52
CA VAL A 13 8.08 1.39 -5.48
C VAL A 13 9.50 1.83 -5.07
N HIS A 14 9.62 3.02 -4.48
CA HIS A 14 10.85 3.53 -3.89
C HIS A 14 10.50 4.22 -2.56
N PHE A 15 11.52 4.56 -1.76
CA PHE A 15 11.35 5.35 -0.54
C PHE A 15 10.94 6.81 -0.85
N GLN A 16 9.68 7.01 -1.22
CA GLN A 16 9.13 8.28 -1.71
C GLN A 16 7.60 8.40 -1.53
N GLY A 17 7.08 9.58 -1.88
CA GLY A 17 5.64 9.85 -1.95
C GLY A 17 4.94 9.87 -0.60
N ASN A 18 3.61 9.75 -0.64
CA ASN A 18 2.76 9.84 0.54
C ASN A 18 3.11 8.79 1.63
N PRO A 19 3.40 7.51 1.30
CA PRO A 19 3.76 6.50 2.30
C PRO A 19 5.03 6.87 3.07
N LYS A 20 6.07 7.40 2.39
CA LYS A 20 7.29 7.87 3.07
C LYS A 20 6.97 8.97 4.09
N TRP A 21 6.19 9.96 3.70
CA TRP A 21 5.90 11.09 4.60
C TRP A 21 5.06 10.67 5.79
N LEU A 22 4.07 9.78 5.59
CA LEU A 22 3.31 9.22 6.70
C LEU A 22 4.17 8.33 7.61
N PHE A 23 5.05 7.52 7.04
CA PHE A 23 5.99 6.68 7.79
C PHE A 23 6.88 7.52 8.72
N LEU A 24 7.52 8.56 8.18
CA LEU A 24 8.36 9.46 8.97
C LEU A 24 7.56 10.20 10.05
N HIS A 25 6.32 10.61 9.73
CA HIS A 25 5.43 11.24 10.71
C HIS A 25 5.08 10.27 11.86
N VAL A 26 4.73 9.02 11.55
CA VAL A 26 4.44 7.99 12.55
C VAL A 26 5.65 7.73 13.44
N LEU A 27 6.83 7.52 12.86
CA LEU A 27 8.07 7.32 13.65
C LEU A 27 8.35 8.49 14.60
N ARG A 28 8.06 9.72 14.17
CA ARG A 28 8.34 10.92 14.98
C ARG A 28 7.30 11.18 16.07
N HIS A 29 6.05 10.82 15.84
CA HIS A 29 4.93 11.31 16.66
C HIS A 29 4.09 10.21 17.32
N ARG A 30 4.29 8.94 16.94
CA ARG A 30 3.47 7.80 17.37
C ARG A 30 4.35 6.64 17.82
N ALA A 31 5.00 6.81 18.97
CA ALA A 31 5.83 5.78 19.59
C ALA A 31 5.03 4.52 19.99
N ASP A 32 3.71 4.60 20.03
CA ASP A 32 2.80 3.48 20.25
C ASP A 32 2.60 2.60 18.99
N ILE A 33 3.09 3.03 17.82
CA ILE A 33 3.00 2.30 16.56
C ILE A 33 4.37 1.74 16.18
N GLU A 34 4.46 0.43 16.05
CA GLU A 34 5.60 -0.28 15.46
C GLU A 34 5.52 -0.14 13.93
N ALA A 35 6.34 0.74 13.36
CA ALA A 35 6.32 1.04 11.93
C ALA A 35 7.54 0.47 11.20
N TRP A 36 7.28 -0.24 10.09
CA TRP A 36 8.32 -0.82 9.24
C TRP A 36 8.16 -0.39 7.78
N TRP A 37 9.26 -0.02 7.13
CA TRP A 37 9.29 0.09 5.67
C TRP A 37 9.51 -1.29 5.04
N LEU A 38 8.52 -1.78 4.29
CA LEU A 38 8.61 -3.01 3.52
C LEU A 38 9.07 -2.66 2.10
N ALA A 39 10.35 -2.90 1.82
CA ALA A 39 10.94 -2.76 0.50
C ALA A 39 10.69 -4.00 -0.36
N ASP A 40 10.71 -3.83 -1.68
CA ASP A 40 10.51 -4.95 -2.61
C ASP A 40 11.76 -5.84 -2.75
N ASP A 41 12.95 -5.30 -2.42
CA ASP A 41 14.25 -5.98 -2.46
C ASP A 41 15.24 -5.46 -1.38
N ALA A 42 16.33 -6.20 -1.18
CA ALA A 42 17.38 -5.90 -0.22
C ALA A 42 18.09 -4.56 -0.43
N ASP A 43 18.32 -4.13 -1.68
CA ASP A 43 19.03 -2.87 -1.98
C ASP A 43 18.19 -1.65 -1.57
N GLN A 44 16.89 -1.71 -1.85
CA GLN A 44 15.95 -0.71 -1.40
C GLN A 44 15.80 -0.69 0.13
N ALA A 45 15.78 -1.86 0.78
CA ALA A 45 15.75 -1.94 2.24
C ALA A 45 17.03 -1.33 2.86
N ALA A 46 18.20 -1.64 2.30
CA ALA A 46 19.49 -1.08 2.72
C ALA A 46 19.49 0.44 2.65
N THR A 47 18.98 1.01 1.54
CA THR A 47 18.87 2.48 1.38
C THR A 47 18.08 3.13 2.53
N VAL A 48 17.02 2.50 3.02
CA VAL A 48 16.21 3.03 4.13
C VAL A 48 16.91 2.82 5.48
N ARG A 49 17.58 1.68 5.67
CA ARG A 49 18.37 1.37 6.87
C ARG A 49 19.56 2.32 7.04
N ASP A 50 20.21 2.70 5.96
CA ASP A 50 21.33 3.65 5.96
C ASP A 50 20.93 5.05 6.44
N LEU A 51 19.63 5.37 6.36
CA LEU A 51 19.05 6.58 6.97
C LEU A 51 18.74 6.42 8.46
N GLY A 52 19.04 5.26 9.06
CA GLY A 52 18.73 4.91 10.45
C GLY A 52 17.26 4.57 10.67
N LEU A 53 16.51 4.18 9.62
CA LEU A 53 15.08 3.92 9.68
C LEU A 53 14.77 2.41 9.66
N PRO A 54 13.70 1.96 10.35
CA PRO A 54 13.31 0.55 10.36
C PRO A 54 12.79 0.10 8.99
N ALA A 55 13.46 -0.88 8.39
CA ALA A 55 13.06 -1.46 7.11
C ALA A 55 13.37 -2.95 7.02
N VAL A 56 12.57 -3.65 6.22
CA VAL A 56 12.72 -5.05 5.83
C VAL A 56 12.52 -5.22 4.33
N ALA A 57 13.33 -6.08 3.71
CA ALA A 57 13.11 -6.59 2.37
C ALA A 57 12.14 -7.77 2.43
N ARG A 58 11.48 -8.10 1.31
CA ARG A 58 10.51 -9.21 1.28
C ARG A 58 11.12 -10.57 1.61
N GLU A 59 12.38 -10.74 1.25
CA GLU A 59 13.19 -11.93 1.41
C GLU A 59 13.83 -12.06 2.79
N ASP A 60 13.78 -11.01 3.62
CA ASP A 60 14.31 -11.07 4.97
C ASP A 60 13.53 -12.09 5.82
N ALA A 61 14.25 -12.86 6.64
CA ALA A 61 13.69 -13.93 7.45
C ALA A 61 12.50 -13.47 8.34
N ASP A 62 12.58 -12.24 8.86
CA ASP A 62 11.57 -11.68 9.76
C ASP A 62 10.41 -10.98 9.03
N ALA A 63 10.54 -10.70 7.73
CA ALA A 63 9.55 -9.92 6.98
C ALA A 63 8.18 -10.59 6.96
N ALA A 64 8.14 -11.91 6.80
CA ALA A 64 6.90 -12.67 6.82
C ALA A 64 6.16 -12.54 8.17
N ALA A 65 6.90 -12.64 9.28
CA ALA A 65 6.32 -12.51 10.62
C ALA A 65 5.80 -11.09 10.88
N ILE A 66 6.55 -10.06 10.44
CA ILE A 66 6.13 -8.65 10.54
C ILE A 66 4.84 -8.42 9.74
N MET A 67 4.79 -8.88 8.48
CA MET A 67 3.61 -8.75 7.62
C MET A 67 2.38 -9.48 8.18
N GLN A 68 2.54 -10.68 8.74
CA GLN A 68 1.44 -11.43 9.35
C GLN A 68 0.88 -10.75 10.61
N ARG A 69 1.74 -10.09 11.39
CA ARG A 69 1.33 -9.30 12.57
C ARG A 69 0.68 -7.98 12.19
N ALA A 70 1.12 -7.34 11.13
CA ALA A 70 0.69 -6.01 10.74
C ALA A 70 -0.83 -5.89 10.61
N GLY A 71 -1.41 -4.86 11.25
CA GLY A 71 -2.83 -4.52 11.15
C GLY A 71 -3.14 -3.49 10.08
N VAL A 72 -2.13 -2.73 9.64
CA VAL A 72 -2.24 -1.71 8.59
C VAL A 72 -1.10 -1.86 7.59
N TRP A 73 -1.46 -1.84 6.30
CA TRP A 73 -0.52 -1.78 5.19
C TRP A 73 -0.74 -0.49 4.40
N VAL A 74 0.24 0.40 4.46
CA VAL A 74 0.19 1.72 3.81
C VAL A 74 0.85 1.64 2.44
N VAL A 75 0.11 2.01 1.39
CA VAL A 75 0.56 1.97 -0.01
C VAL A 75 0.16 3.25 -0.75
N ASN A 76 0.62 3.45 -1.98
CA ASN A 76 0.23 4.59 -2.84
C ASN A 76 -0.27 4.20 -4.24
N GLN A 77 -0.58 2.92 -4.44
CA GLN A 77 -1.06 2.36 -5.69
C GLN A 77 -1.94 1.15 -5.40
N VAL A 78 -2.90 0.88 -6.28
CA VAL A 78 -3.70 -0.36 -6.19
C VAL A 78 -2.78 -1.54 -6.51
N LYS A 79 -2.48 -2.36 -5.50
CA LYS A 79 -1.43 -3.38 -5.57
C LYS A 79 -1.84 -4.56 -6.45
N GLU A 80 -1.09 -4.82 -7.50
CA GLU A 80 -1.30 -5.97 -8.40
C GLU A 80 -1.14 -7.31 -7.69
N VAL A 81 -0.15 -7.40 -6.80
CA VAL A 81 0.11 -8.58 -5.98
C VAL A 81 -0.02 -8.17 -4.51
N ILE A 82 -0.93 -8.83 -3.80
CA ILE A 82 -1.07 -8.74 -2.35
C ILE A 82 -0.31 -9.93 -1.75
N PRO A 83 0.75 -9.70 -0.94
CA PRO A 83 1.46 -10.79 -0.27
C PRO A 83 0.49 -11.65 0.55
N PRO A 84 0.63 -12.99 0.54
CA PRO A 84 -0.22 -13.88 1.33
C PRO A 84 -0.31 -13.46 2.81
N GLU A 85 0.80 -12.98 3.37
CA GLU A 85 0.96 -12.52 4.74
C GLU A 85 0.15 -11.26 5.05
N LEU A 86 -0.23 -10.49 4.03
CA LEU A 86 -1.00 -9.25 4.14
C LEU A 86 -2.47 -9.43 3.73
N ARG A 87 -2.92 -10.64 3.39
CA ARG A 87 -4.36 -10.88 3.12
C ARG A 87 -5.20 -10.54 4.36
N GLY A 88 -6.28 -9.78 4.15
CA GLY A 88 -7.15 -9.31 5.24
C GLY A 88 -6.56 -8.17 6.10
N VAL A 89 -5.39 -7.61 5.74
CA VAL A 89 -4.89 -6.39 6.37
C VAL A 89 -5.74 -5.19 5.92
N VAL A 90 -5.87 -4.17 6.77
CA VAL A 90 -6.40 -2.88 6.28
C VAL A 90 -5.35 -2.25 5.38
N MET A 91 -5.69 -2.08 4.11
CA MET A 91 -4.86 -1.45 3.10
C MET A 91 -5.17 0.04 3.07
N LEU A 92 -4.32 0.87 3.67
CA LEU A 92 -4.43 2.31 3.59
C LEU A 92 -3.71 2.81 2.33
N ASN A 93 -4.45 2.99 1.25
CA ASN A 93 -3.95 3.47 -0.02
C ASN A 93 -3.99 5.00 -0.07
N LEU A 94 -2.83 5.62 0.08
CA LEU A 94 -2.65 7.07 0.08
C LEU A 94 -2.61 7.69 -1.31
N TRP A 95 -2.67 6.86 -2.35
CA TRP A 95 -2.54 7.27 -3.75
C TRP A 95 -1.31 8.17 -4.02
N HIS A 96 -1.19 8.71 -5.24
CA HIS A 96 -0.01 9.47 -5.65
C HIS A 96 -0.32 10.74 -6.46
N GLY A 97 -1.57 11.21 -6.50
CA GLY A 97 -1.89 12.47 -7.15
C GLY A 97 -3.38 12.75 -7.36
N VAL A 98 -3.69 13.89 -7.96
CA VAL A 98 -5.04 14.25 -8.38
C VAL A 98 -5.35 13.58 -9.71
N GLY A 99 -6.54 13.00 -9.85
CA GLY A 99 -6.97 12.31 -11.06
C GLY A 99 -7.32 13.28 -12.18
N VAL A 100 -6.61 13.15 -13.30
CA VAL A 100 -6.90 13.88 -14.56
C VAL A 100 -7.13 12.89 -15.71
N LYS A 101 -6.49 11.72 -15.65
CA LYS A 101 -6.55 10.67 -16.65
C LYS A 101 -7.38 9.51 -16.13
N ASN A 102 -8.01 8.78 -17.04
CA ASN A 102 -8.60 7.48 -16.72
C ASN A 102 -7.49 6.51 -16.34
N ILE A 103 -7.67 5.85 -15.21
CA ILE A 103 -6.77 4.85 -14.64
C ILE A 103 -7.57 3.60 -14.28
N GLU A 104 -6.86 2.52 -13.95
CA GLU A 104 -7.46 1.36 -13.30
C GLU A 104 -8.69 0.85 -14.08
N ARG A 105 -9.86 0.65 -13.44
CA ARG A 105 -11.06 0.09 -14.09
C ARG A 105 -11.63 0.97 -15.21
N SER A 106 -11.27 2.25 -15.29
CA SER A 106 -11.73 3.15 -16.36
C SER A 106 -10.78 3.21 -17.56
N MET A 107 -9.67 2.46 -17.56
CA MET A 107 -8.88 2.28 -18.76
C MET A 107 -9.59 1.34 -19.73
N THR A 108 -9.77 1.79 -20.98
CA THR A 108 -10.41 1.00 -22.06
C THR A 108 -9.45 0.60 -23.17
N GLU A 109 -8.21 1.09 -23.13
CA GLU A 109 -7.20 0.86 -24.15
C GLU A 109 -5.78 0.87 -23.55
N GLY A 110 -4.80 0.43 -24.35
CA GLY A 110 -3.38 0.42 -23.98
C GLY A 110 -2.89 -0.91 -23.41
N TYR A 111 -1.56 -1.04 -23.36
CA TYR A 111 -0.86 -2.27 -23.01
C TYR A 111 -1.06 -2.75 -21.55
N LEU A 112 -1.62 -1.89 -20.69
CA LEU A 112 -1.89 -2.21 -19.29
C LEU A 112 -3.25 -2.91 -19.07
N LEU A 113 -4.13 -2.92 -20.07
CA LEU A 113 -5.52 -3.36 -19.91
C LEU A 113 -5.61 -4.81 -19.39
N GLU A 114 -4.85 -5.74 -19.96
CA GLU A 114 -4.86 -7.15 -19.52
C GLU A 114 -4.37 -7.28 -18.07
N ARG A 115 -3.31 -6.55 -17.70
CA ARG A 115 -2.76 -6.58 -16.33
C ARG A 115 -3.75 -6.02 -15.32
N ILE A 116 -4.41 -4.92 -15.65
CA ILE A 116 -5.46 -4.32 -14.81
C ILE A 116 -6.64 -5.28 -14.68
N ALA A 117 -7.14 -5.85 -15.77
CA ALA A 117 -8.24 -6.80 -15.74
C ALA A 117 -7.91 -8.02 -14.85
N ARG A 118 -6.74 -8.62 -15.04
CA ARG A 118 -6.23 -9.73 -14.21
C ARG A 118 -6.15 -9.33 -12.74
N LYS A 119 -5.59 -8.15 -12.45
CA LYS A 119 -5.46 -7.60 -11.09
C LYS A 119 -6.82 -7.54 -10.38
N TYR A 120 -7.86 -7.01 -11.03
CA TYR A 120 -9.19 -6.93 -10.42
C TYR A 120 -9.88 -8.29 -10.34
N VAL A 121 -9.74 -9.17 -11.34
CA VAL A 121 -10.27 -10.54 -11.24
C VAL A 121 -9.73 -11.27 -10.00
N VAL A 122 -8.46 -11.08 -9.69
CA VAL A 122 -7.82 -11.75 -8.54
C VAL A 122 -8.12 -11.07 -7.21
N ASN A 123 -8.13 -9.73 -7.17
CA ASN A 123 -8.09 -8.98 -5.90
C ASN A 123 -9.33 -8.12 -5.60
N SER A 124 -10.37 -8.11 -6.45
CA SER A 124 -11.52 -7.20 -6.27
C SER A 124 -12.13 -7.27 -4.88
N GLN A 125 -12.30 -8.47 -4.32
CA GLN A 125 -12.85 -8.64 -2.97
C GLN A 125 -11.95 -7.99 -1.91
N ALA A 126 -10.63 -8.12 -2.03
CA ALA A 126 -9.70 -7.51 -1.09
C ALA A 126 -9.72 -5.97 -1.18
N TYR A 127 -9.81 -5.42 -2.38
CA TYR A 127 -9.94 -3.97 -2.56
C TYR A 127 -11.23 -3.44 -1.95
N HIS A 128 -12.36 -4.11 -2.20
CA HIS A 128 -13.64 -3.71 -1.63
C HIS A 128 -13.66 -3.82 -0.10
N ASP A 129 -13.18 -4.94 0.45
CA ASP A 129 -13.36 -5.23 1.89
C ASP A 129 -12.34 -4.57 2.80
N THR A 130 -11.13 -4.31 2.30
CA THR A 130 -10.02 -3.91 3.19
C THR A 130 -9.30 -2.63 2.79
N GLN A 131 -9.58 -2.06 1.62
CA GLN A 131 -8.93 -0.82 1.19
C GLN A 131 -9.65 0.41 1.74
N LEU A 132 -8.88 1.30 2.36
CA LEU A 132 -9.22 2.69 2.59
C LEU A 132 -8.43 3.53 1.60
N PHE A 133 -9.09 4.42 0.85
CA PHE A 133 -8.45 5.18 -0.22
C PHE A 133 -8.49 6.68 0.06
N LEU A 134 -7.33 7.33 0.04
CA LEU A 134 -7.21 8.76 0.28
C LEU A 134 -7.60 9.55 -0.97
N VAL A 135 -8.47 10.54 -0.79
CA VAL A 135 -8.91 11.49 -1.81
C VAL A 135 -8.67 12.92 -1.32
N SER A 136 -8.38 13.84 -2.25
CA SER A 136 -8.10 15.25 -1.91
C SER A 136 -9.34 16.15 -1.90
N SER A 137 -10.47 15.69 -2.42
CA SER A 137 -11.73 16.44 -2.48
C SER A 137 -12.91 15.52 -2.79
N PRO A 138 -14.16 15.97 -2.55
CA PRO A 138 -15.36 15.23 -2.97
C PRO A 138 -15.41 14.95 -4.48
N LEU A 139 -14.85 15.85 -5.30
CA LEU A 139 -14.71 15.62 -6.74
C LEU A 139 -13.79 14.43 -7.02
N MET A 140 -12.67 14.32 -6.31
CA MET A 140 -11.76 13.18 -6.44
C MET A 140 -12.33 11.89 -5.87
N GLU A 141 -13.15 11.97 -4.83
CA GLU A 141 -13.90 10.82 -4.32
C GLU A 141 -14.81 10.23 -5.42
N SER A 142 -15.64 11.08 -6.04
CA SER A 142 -16.48 10.66 -7.17
C SER A 142 -15.67 10.17 -8.36
N HIS A 143 -14.53 10.80 -8.65
CA HIS A 143 -13.65 10.39 -9.73
C HIS A 143 -13.05 8.99 -9.48
N PHE A 144 -12.54 8.72 -8.28
CA PHE A 144 -11.80 7.49 -8.00
C PHE A 144 -12.67 6.30 -7.60
N ALA A 145 -13.83 6.50 -6.97
CA ALA A 145 -14.64 5.41 -6.41
C ALA A 145 -14.86 4.24 -7.39
N ALA A 146 -15.37 4.53 -8.60
CA ALA A 146 -15.55 3.53 -9.64
C ALA A 146 -14.21 3.01 -10.21
N GLN A 147 -13.23 3.89 -10.39
CA GLN A 147 -11.92 3.55 -10.97
C GLN A 147 -11.16 2.51 -10.14
N VAL A 148 -11.23 2.60 -8.80
CA VAL A 148 -10.47 1.72 -7.90
C VAL A 148 -11.29 0.59 -7.27
N GLY A 149 -12.57 0.45 -7.67
CA GLY A 149 -13.41 -0.68 -7.24
C GLY A 149 -13.89 -0.58 -5.79
N LEU A 150 -14.31 0.61 -5.37
CA LEU A 150 -14.86 0.89 -4.03
C LEU A 150 -16.38 1.20 -4.06
N GLU A 151 -17.04 0.89 -5.18
CA GLU A 151 -18.51 0.98 -5.33
C GLU A 151 -19.22 -0.33 -4.97
#